data_AF-A0A3D1IAF2-F1
#
_entry.id   AF-A0A3D1IAF2-F1
#
_cell.length_a   1.000
_cell.length_b   1.000
_cell.length_c   1.000
_cell.angle_alpha   90.00
_cell.angle_beta   90.00
_cell.angle_gamma   90.00
#
_symmetry.space_group_name_H-M   'P 1'
#
loop_
_entity.id
_entity.type
_entity.pdbx_description
1 polymer ?
#
loop_
_entity_poly.entity_id
_entity_poly.type
_entity_poly.pdbx_seq_one_letter_code
_entity_poly.pdbx_strand_id
1 'polypeptide(L)'
;MADGRRTTETPVVRIVQTGAVLLTRRQVLVGLAAVSAGAWPTAGPEVRWRAEASRLTRLIVRTFWDGRAMLFRGPAPSAETVASDGLQDRGYVLWPVVVAFRALAEAERLEPGRWGRTLRAAFLSMERYYDPEAGAYNAWLTFPGNNDKYYDDNGWAVLGLTAAFEATGDRRYLDRGVEVFDRFLERGADASGRPGGVRWGTDPAKPGTADRNACSTEAVALAALALAGHGHRPKPCVALAGTLLEWLEETLVDRDGLVRDGLFAPDWRLNPTKWTYNTGNLIRAWVDWSALSGERSGLDRAERLAEAACDRTRALYDSVVPD
;
A
#
# COMPACT_ATOMS: atom_id res chain seq x y z
N MET A 1 -9.82 -19.87 66.02
CA MET A 1 -10.00 -20.33 64.63
C MET A 1 -10.49 -19.15 63.82
N ALA A 2 -9.78 -18.83 62.74
CA ALA A 2 -9.79 -17.54 62.08
C ALA A 2 -11.08 -17.28 61.27
N ASP A 3 -11.64 -16.09 61.49
CA ASP A 3 -12.62 -15.39 60.65
C ASP A 3 -11.87 -14.59 59.58
N GLY A 4 -12.42 -14.47 58.38
CA GLY A 4 -11.76 -13.88 57.23
C GLY A 4 -12.70 -13.60 56.06
N ARG A 5 -13.67 -12.71 56.28
CA ARG A 5 -14.41 -12.01 55.20
C ARG A 5 -13.42 -11.24 54.32
N ARG A 6 -13.40 -11.49 53.00
CA ARG A 6 -12.73 -10.61 52.03
C ARG A 6 -13.75 -9.63 51.46
N THR A 7 -13.62 -8.37 51.87
CA THR A 7 -14.26 -7.20 51.28
C THR A 7 -13.56 -6.82 49.97
N THR A 8 -14.37 -6.38 49.01
CA THR A 8 -13.96 -5.70 47.78
C THR A 8 -13.36 -4.33 48.10
N GLU A 9 -12.10 -4.11 47.74
CA GLU A 9 -11.51 -2.77 47.69
C GLU A 9 -10.88 -2.54 46.32
N THR A 10 -11.47 -1.58 45.60
CA THR A 10 -10.93 -0.95 44.40
C THR A 10 -9.68 -0.16 44.80
N PRO A 11 -8.52 -0.33 44.12
CA PRO A 11 -7.36 0.48 44.45
C PRO A 11 -7.59 1.92 43.97
N VAL A 12 -7.85 2.81 44.93
CA VAL A 12 -7.75 4.26 44.77
C VAL A 12 -6.27 4.62 44.71
N VAL A 13 -5.77 4.99 43.54
CA VAL A 13 -4.40 5.53 43.41
C VAL A 13 -4.44 7.03 43.73
N ARG A 14 -3.91 7.38 44.91
CA ARG A 14 -3.57 8.76 45.27
C ARG A 14 -2.32 9.19 44.50
N ILE A 15 -2.41 10.30 43.76
CA ILE A 15 -1.27 10.97 43.14
C ILE A 15 -0.60 11.82 44.23
N VAL A 16 0.62 11.44 44.63
CA VAL A 16 1.53 12.30 45.39
C VAL A 16 2.62 12.75 44.43
N GLN A 17 2.65 14.04 44.19
CA GLN A 17 3.56 14.71 43.26
C GLN A 17 4.92 14.93 43.94
N THR A 18 5.94 14.14 43.58
CA THR A 18 7.34 14.52 43.75
C THR A 18 8.16 13.94 42.59
N GLY A 19 9.00 14.79 41.99
CA GLY A 19 9.55 14.59 40.65
C GLY A 19 10.58 13.46 40.54
N ALA A 20 10.30 12.53 39.64
CA ALA A 20 11.23 11.80 38.77
C ALA A 20 10.39 11.01 37.76
N VAL A 21 10.42 11.39 36.48
CA VAL A 21 9.58 10.76 35.45
C VAL A 21 10.24 9.46 34.97
N LEU A 22 9.58 8.34 35.27
CA LEU A 22 9.69 7.07 34.53
C LEU A 22 9.05 7.26 33.15
N LEU A 23 9.85 7.18 32.09
CA LEU A 23 9.37 7.21 30.70
C LEU A 23 9.04 5.78 30.24
N THR A 24 7.76 5.49 30.01
CA THR A 24 7.30 4.29 29.27
C THR A 24 7.12 4.63 27.78
N ARG A 25 7.27 3.62 26.91
CA ARG A 25 7.57 3.67 25.47
C ARG A 25 6.56 4.34 24.50
N ARG A 26 5.59 5.12 24.98
CA ARG A 26 4.64 5.85 24.11
C ARG A 26 4.76 7.34 24.39
N GLN A 27 5.52 8.07 23.56
CA GLN A 27 5.42 9.50 23.23
C GLN A 27 6.79 10.09 22.88
N VAL A 28 7.09 10.23 21.59
CA VAL A 28 7.99 11.25 21.02
C VAL A 28 7.53 11.41 19.56
N LEU A 29 7.11 12.56 19.02
CA LEU A 29 7.81 13.85 19.00
C LEU A 29 6.86 15.04 18.76
N VAL A 30 6.96 16.05 19.62
CA VAL A 30 6.95 17.49 19.28
C VAL A 30 8.12 18.14 20.04
N GLY A 31 8.95 18.92 19.36
CA GLY A 31 9.61 20.13 19.92
C GLY A 31 10.96 20.01 20.65
N LEU A 32 12.02 20.31 19.90
CA LEU A 32 13.36 20.90 20.19
C LEU A 32 13.93 21.14 21.63
N ALA A 33 15.21 20.70 21.72
CA ALA A 33 16.43 21.41 22.15
C ALA A 33 16.73 21.74 23.63
N ALA A 34 17.74 21.05 24.17
CA ALA A 34 18.88 21.67 24.86
C ALA A 34 20.10 20.74 24.80
N VAL A 35 21.21 21.26 24.27
CA VAL A 35 22.50 20.57 24.09
C VAL A 35 23.32 20.64 25.39
N SER A 36 24.01 19.54 25.74
CA SER A 36 25.34 19.64 26.33
C SER A 36 26.23 18.56 25.74
N ALA A 37 27.41 18.98 25.28
CA ALA A 37 28.32 18.22 24.45
C ALA A 37 29.24 17.30 25.26
N GLY A 38 29.39 16.07 24.80
CA GLY A 38 30.41 15.14 25.27
C GLY A 38 30.43 13.85 24.43
N ALA A 39 31.49 13.69 23.62
CA ALA A 39 31.97 12.47 22.95
C ALA A 39 31.08 11.80 21.85
N TRP A 40 31.44 12.11 20.59
CA TRP A 40 31.32 11.41 19.30
C TRP A 40 30.04 10.69 18.81
N PRO A 41 29.75 10.79 17.49
CA PRO A 41 28.42 10.56 16.95
C PRO A 41 28.20 9.08 16.66
N THR A 42 27.46 8.38 17.52
CA THR A 42 26.70 7.25 17.00
C THR A 42 25.54 7.85 16.21
N ALA A 43 25.59 7.70 14.87
CA ALA A 43 24.45 7.89 13.99
C ALA A 43 23.16 7.48 14.72
N GLY A 44 22.26 8.44 14.97
CA GLY A 44 20.99 8.20 15.66
C GLY A 44 20.14 7.16 14.90
N PRO A 45 19.04 6.66 15.49
CA PRO A 45 18.18 5.66 14.85
C PRO A 45 17.82 6.05 13.42
N GLU A 46 17.46 7.30 13.18
CA GLU A 46 17.14 7.86 11.87
C GLU A 46 18.27 7.73 10.83
N VAL A 47 19.52 8.02 11.23
CA VAL A 47 20.69 7.89 10.34
C VAL A 47 20.96 6.41 10.04
N ARG A 48 20.68 5.50 10.99
CA ARG A 48 20.80 4.04 10.77
C ARG A 48 19.72 3.54 9.80
N TRP A 49 18.47 3.96 9.96
CA TRP A 49 17.37 3.55 9.07
C TRP A 49 17.55 4.07 7.65
N ARG A 50 18.01 5.30 7.49
CA ARG A 50 18.33 5.87 6.18
C ARG A 50 19.45 5.09 5.49
N ALA A 51 20.55 4.82 6.19
CA ALA A 51 21.65 4.04 5.64
C ALA A 51 21.21 2.61 5.26
N GLU A 52 20.35 2.01 6.07
CA GLU A 52 19.81 0.67 5.83
C GLU A 52 18.83 0.65 4.65
N ALA A 53 17.96 1.66 4.52
CA ALA A 53 17.09 1.83 3.35
C ALA A 53 17.93 1.92 2.07
N SER A 54 18.98 2.75 2.05
CA SER A 54 19.91 2.83 0.92
C SER A 54 20.62 1.50 0.63
N ARG A 55 20.94 0.70 1.67
CA ARG A 55 21.55 -0.62 1.51
C ARG A 55 20.57 -1.61 0.87
N LEU A 56 19.32 -1.63 1.33
CA LEU A 56 18.27 -2.50 0.80
C LEU A 56 17.90 -2.12 -0.64
N THR A 57 17.78 -0.83 -0.98
CA THR A 57 17.56 -0.39 -2.37
C THR A 57 18.69 -0.85 -3.29
N ARG A 58 19.95 -0.73 -2.85
CA ARG A 58 21.09 -1.27 -3.63
C ARG A 58 20.98 -2.77 -3.82
N LEU A 59 20.56 -3.51 -2.79
CA LEU A 59 20.41 -4.96 -2.86
C LEU A 59 19.28 -5.37 -3.82
N ILE A 60 18.14 -4.69 -3.78
CA ILE A 60 17.01 -4.92 -4.69
C ILE A 60 17.48 -4.73 -6.13
N VAL A 61 18.07 -3.57 -6.46
CA VAL A 61 18.54 -3.29 -7.82
C VAL A 61 19.59 -4.30 -8.26
N ARG A 62 20.60 -4.57 -7.43
CA ARG A 62 21.66 -5.53 -7.77
C ARG A 62 21.13 -6.95 -8.04
N THR A 63 20.11 -7.36 -7.30
CA THR A 63 19.60 -8.74 -7.35
C THR A 63 18.61 -8.95 -8.48
N PHE A 64 17.72 -7.97 -8.70
CA PHE A 64 16.55 -8.16 -9.54
C PHE A 64 16.57 -7.36 -10.84
N TRP A 65 17.34 -6.27 -10.96
CA TRP A 65 17.39 -5.48 -12.19
C TRP A 65 18.37 -6.10 -13.20
N ASP A 66 17.87 -6.44 -14.39
CA ASP A 66 18.70 -6.83 -15.54
C ASP A 66 18.74 -5.67 -16.55
N GLY A 67 19.87 -4.97 -16.60
CA GLY A 67 20.08 -3.84 -17.51
C GLY A 67 20.22 -4.24 -18.99
N ARG A 68 20.53 -5.50 -19.32
CA ARG A 68 20.57 -5.99 -20.70
C ARG A 68 19.16 -6.27 -21.20
N ALA A 69 18.37 -6.92 -20.36
CA ALA A 69 16.97 -7.24 -20.66
C ALA A 69 16.03 -6.04 -20.45
N MET A 70 16.48 -4.99 -19.76
CA MET A 70 15.69 -3.81 -19.38
C MET A 70 14.39 -4.20 -18.66
N LEU A 71 14.51 -5.08 -17.66
CA LEU A 71 13.41 -5.57 -16.84
C LEU A 71 13.88 -6.04 -15.46
N PHE A 72 12.94 -6.13 -14.52
CA PHE A 72 13.17 -6.86 -13.27
C PHE A 72 12.88 -8.35 -13.46
N ARG A 73 13.78 -9.20 -12.96
CA ARG A 73 13.64 -10.66 -13.03
C ARG A 73 14.11 -11.36 -11.76
N GLY A 74 13.53 -12.53 -11.52
CA GLY A 74 13.89 -13.37 -10.38
C GLY A 74 15.20 -14.12 -10.60
N PRO A 75 15.98 -14.37 -9.52
CA PRO A 75 17.14 -15.27 -9.59
C PRO A 75 16.71 -16.72 -9.84
N ALA A 76 15.46 -17.07 -9.52
CA ALA A 76 14.83 -18.37 -9.76
C ALA A 76 13.36 -18.16 -10.18
N PRO A 77 12.72 -19.17 -10.82
CA PRO A 77 11.30 -19.12 -11.10
C PRO A 77 10.46 -19.01 -9.82
N SER A 78 9.39 -18.23 -9.88
CA SER A 78 8.35 -18.13 -8.86
C SER A 78 6.97 -17.94 -9.51
N ALA A 79 5.92 -17.90 -8.69
CA ALA A 79 4.55 -17.61 -9.15
C ALA A 79 4.44 -16.25 -9.86
N GLU A 80 5.35 -15.33 -9.57
CA GLU A 80 5.36 -13.97 -10.11
C GLU A 80 6.29 -13.82 -11.32
N THR A 81 6.94 -14.89 -11.77
CA THR A 81 7.85 -14.83 -12.92
C THR A 81 7.28 -15.54 -14.13
N VAL A 82 7.51 -14.99 -15.32
CA VAL A 82 7.07 -15.57 -16.58
C VAL A 82 8.23 -16.32 -17.24
N ALA A 83 8.01 -17.60 -17.53
CA ALA A 83 8.90 -18.36 -18.40
C ALA A 83 8.80 -17.81 -19.82
N SER A 84 9.94 -17.43 -20.41
CA SER A 84 9.97 -16.68 -21.67
C SER A 84 11.20 -17.03 -22.51
N ASP A 85 11.59 -16.14 -23.44
CA ASP A 85 12.80 -16.28 -24.23
C ASP A 85 14.08 -16.09 -23.39
N GLY A 86 15.24 -16.39 -23.98
CA GLY A 86 16.52 -16.29 -23.27
C GLY A 86 16.89 -14.89 -22.75
N LEU A 87 16.22 -13.83 -23.21
CA LEU A 87 16.43 -12.45 -22.74
C LEU A 87 15.44 -12.08 -21.61
N GLN A 88 14.21 -12.58 -21.68
CA GLN A 88 13.09 -12.18 -20.80
C GLN A 88 12.70 -13.24 -19.78
N ASP A 89 13.31 -14.42 -19.83
CA ASP A 89 13.04 -15.51 -18.90
C ASP A 89 13.18 -15.07 -17.44
N ARG A 90 12.25 -15.55 -16.62
CA ARG A 90 12.07 -15.21 -15.21
C ARG A 90 11.81 -13.72 -14.95
N GLY A 91 11.45 -12.94 -15.96
CA GLY A 91 10.98 -11.57 -15.74
C GLY A 91 9.73 -11.57 -14.87
N TYR A 92 9.61 -10.55 -14.02
CA TYR A 92 8.46 -10.41 -13.13
C TYR A 92 7.23 -9.89 -13.87
N VAL A 93 6.06 -10.38 -13.49
CA VAL A 93 4.78 -9.70 -13.79
C VAL A 93 4.79 -8.28 -13.21
N LEU A 94 3.82 -7.47 -13.62
CA LEU A 94 3.80 -6.04 -13.31
C LEU A 94 3.79 -5.77 -11.79
N TRP A 95 3.07 -6.57 -11.01
CA TRP A 95 2.91 -6.31 -9.58
C TRP A 95 4.23 -6.19 -8.78
N PRO A 96 5.19 -7.13 -8.82
CA PRO A 96 6.50 -6.91 -8.22
C PRO A 96 7.28 -5.73 -8.81
N VAL A 97 7.11 -5.46 -10.11
CA VAL A 97 7.78 -4.34 -10.79
C VAL A 97 7.32 -3.00 -10.21
N VAL A 98 6.01 -2.82 -9.98
CA VAL A 98 5.47 -1.57 -9.40
C VAL A 98 5.93 -1.38 -7.95
N VAL A 99 6.09 -2.47 -7.19
CA VAL A 99 6.64 -2.43 -5.83
C VAL A 99 8.11 -1.97 -5.86
N ALA A 100 8.93 -2.55 -6.74
CA ALA A 100 10.32 -2.15 -6.90
C ALA A 100 10.46 -0.70 -7.41
N PHE A 101 9.60 -0.29 -8.34
CA PHE A 101 9.54 1.07 -8.87
C PHE A 101 9.20 2.09 -7.78
N ARG A 102 8.17 1.83 -6.97
CA ARG A 102 7.82 2.69 -5.83
C ARG A 102 8.94 2.76 -4.81
N ALA A 103 9.60 1.64 -4.49
CA ALA A 103 10.77 1.64 -3.60
C ALA A 103 11.93 2.49 -4.14
N LEU A 104 12.14 2.52 -5.46
CA LEU A 104 13.11 3.42 -6.09
C LEU A 104 12.70 4.89 -6.03
N ALA A 105 11.41 5.20 -6.15
CA ALA A 105 10.90 6.56 -5.99
C ALA A 105 11.12 7.07 -4.56
N GLU A 106 10.82 6.24 -3.55
CA GLU A 106 11.10 6.55 -2.15
C GLU A 106 12.61 6.71 -1.88
N ALA A 107 13.44 5.87 -2.50
CA ALA A 107 14.89 6.00 -2.39
C ALA A 107 15.41 7.31 -3.01
N GLU A 108 14.89 7.72 -4.16
CA GLU A 108 15.20 9.01 -4.77
C GLU A 108 14.74 10.18 -3.91
N ARG A 109 13.54 10.09 -3.30
CA ARG A 109 13.04 11.11 -2.37
C ARG A 109 13.92 11.22 -1.13
N LEU A 110 14.42 10.10 -0.61
CA LEU A 110 15.37 10.10 0.50
C LEU A 110 16.72 10.67 0.07
N GLU A 111 17.26 10.24 -1.07
CA GLU A 111 18.59 10.63 -1.56
C GLU A 111 18.51 11.27 -2.96
N PRO A 112 18.07 12.55 -3.07
CA PRO A 112 17.86 13.19 -4.36
C PRO A 112 19.09 13.17 -5.28
N GLY A 113 18.87 12.82 -6.54
CA GLY A 113 19.88 12.69 -7.59
C GLY A 113 20.64 11.36 -7.59
N ARG A 114 20.53 10.54 -6.54
CA ARG A 114 21.27 9.27 -6.45
C ARG A 114 20.65 8.16 -7.29
N TRP A 115 19.32 8.10 -7.33
CA TRP A 115 18.54 7.00 -7.88
C TRP A 115 17.78 7.36 -9.15
N GLY A 116 17.70 8.65 -9.52
CA GLY A 116 16.91 9.15 -10.66
C GLY A 116 17.17 8.41 -11.99
N ARG A 117 18.42 8.03 -12.29
CA ARG A 117 18.73 7.22 -13.49
C ARG A 117 18.12 5.82 -13.43
N THR A 118 18.23 5.16 -12.28
CA THR A 118 17.66 3.81 -12.05
C THR A 118 16.14 3.87 -12.02
N LEU A 119 15.56 4.89 -11.37
CA LEU A 119 14.12 5.13 -11.37
C LEU A 119 13.59 5.34 -12.79
N ARG A 120 14.29 6.13 -13.61
CA ARG A 120 13.93 6.33 -15.02
C ARG A 120 14.03 5.04 -15.84
N ALA A 121 15.07 4.22 -15.61
CA ALA A 121 15.20 2.93 -16.28
C ALA A 121 14.07 1.96 -15.88
N ALA A 122 13.71 1.92 -14.59
CA ALA A 122 12.58 1.14 -14.10
C ALA A 122 11.24 1.61 -14.70
N PHE A 123 11.03 2.93 -14.83
CA PHE A 123 9.86 3.46 -15.55
C PHE A 123 9.83 3.00 -17.01
N LEU A 124 10.95 3.12 -17.74
CA LEU A 124 11.03 2.64 -19.13
C LEU A 124 10.82 1.13 -19.25
N SER A 125 11.18 0.35 -18.23
CA SER A 125 10.82 -1.06 -18.14
C SER A 125 9.30 -1.23 -17.97
N MET A 126 8.66 -0.49 -17.07
CA MET A 126 7.20 -0.53 -16.88
C MET A 126 6.45 -0.14 -18.16
N GLU A 127 6.95 0.81 -18.94
CA GLU A 127 6.35 1.22 -20.22
C GLU A 127 6.21 0.06 -21.22
N ARG A 128 6.97 -1.03 -21.07
CA ARG A 128 6.85 -2.22 -21.91
C ARG A 128 5.64 -3.10 -21.57
N TYR A 129 5.03 -2.90 -20.41
CA TYR A 129 3.78 -3.54 -19.99
C TYR A 129 2.57 -2.70 -20.38
N TYR A 130 2.79 -1.44 -20.80
CA TYR A 130 1.71 -0.52 -21.12
C TYR A 130 1.03 -0.88 -22.45
N ASP A 131 -0.29 -0.93 -22.42
CA ASP A 131 -1.16 -1.05 -23.57
C ASP A 131 -1.82 0.31 -23.86
N PRO A 132 -1.40 1.01 -24.93
CA PRO A 132 -1.93 2.33 -25.26
C PRO A 132 -3.38 2.31 -25.75
N GLU A 133 -3.89 1.18 -26.22
CA GLU A 133 -5.29 1.04 -26.66
C GLU A 133 -6.22 1.04 -25.44
N ALA A 134 -5.90 0.22 -24.44
CA ALA A 134 -6.64 0.19 -23.18
C ALA A 134 -6.36 1.40 -22.29
N GLY A 135 -5.19 2.03 -22.42
CA GLY A 135 -4.72 3.04 -21.49
C GLY A 135 -4.36 2.46 -20.12
N ALA A 136 -3.77 1.25 -20.10
CA ALA A 136 -3.53 0.47 -18.90
C ALA A 136 -2.30 -0.41 -19.06
N TYR A 137 -1.69 -0.83 -17.95
CA TYR A 137 -0.65 -1.83 -17.97
C TYR A 137 -1.24 -3.26 -17.91
N ASN A 138 -0.64 -4.16 -18.67
CA ASN A 138 -0.86 -5.59 -18.62
C ASN A 138 -0.05 -6.22 -17.46
N ALA A 139 -0.49 -7.40 -17.00
CA ALA A 139 0.22 -8.22 -16.02
C ALA A 139 1.60 -8.66 -16.54
N TRP A 140 1.72 -8.89 -17.85
CA TRP A 140 2.99 -9.17 -18.52
C TRP A 140 3.28 -8.14 -19.63
N LEU A 141 4.45 -8.24 -20.27
CA LEU A 141 4.82 -7.41 -21.41
C LEU A 141 3.72 -7.39 -22.49
N THR A 142 3.56 -6.24 -23.14
CA THR A 142 2.51 -6.02 -24.14
C THR A 142 2.76 -6.83 -25.41
N PHE A 143 1.73 -7.51 -25.90
CA PHE A 143 1.69 -8.18 -27.21
C PHE A 143 0.26 -8.12 -27.78
N PRO A 144 0.06 -8.28 -29.11
CA PRO A 144 -1.27 -8.22 -29.72
C PRO A 144 -2.25 -9.22 -29.10
N GLY A 145 -3.42 -8.72 -28.68
CA GLY A 145 -4.45 -9.54 -28.03
C GLY A 145 -4.27 -9.77 -26.54
N ASN A 146 -3.26 -9.16 -25.89
CA ASN A 146 -3.09 -9.25 -24.45
C ASN A 146 -4.21 -8.49 -23.71
N ASN A 147 -5.10 -9.22 -23.05
CA ASN A 147 -6.17 -8.67 -22.22
C ASN A 147 -5.99 -8.99 -20.72
N ASP A 148 -4.78 -9.36 -20.32
CA ASP A 148 -4.46 -9.75 -18.96
C ASP A 148 -4.10 -8.53 -18.12
N LYS A 149 -5.12 -7.80 -17.64
CA LYS A 149 -4.96 -6.56 -16.88
C LYS A 149 -5.70 -6.67 -15.55
N TYR A 150 -5.08 -6.16 -14.51
CA TYR A 150 -5.63 -6.18 -13.15
C TYR A 150 -5.73 -4.75 -12.58
N TYR A 151 -6.79 -4.49 -11.83
CA TYR A 151 -7.10 -3.15 -11.32
C TYR A 151 -6.22 -2.76 -10.13
N ASP A 152 -5.88 -3.72 -9.28
CA ASP A 152 -4.90 -3.56 -8.22
C ASP A 152 -3.52 -3.19 -8.78
N ASP A 153 -3.01 -3.98 -9.72
CA ASP A 153 -1.74 -3.72 -10.41
C ASP A 153 -1.64 -2.30 -10.98
N ASN A 154 -2.70 -1.87 -11.67
CA ASN A 154 -2.74 -0.53 -12.26
C ASN A 154 -2.92 0.58 -11.20
N GLY A 155 -3.67 0.35 -10.13
CA GLY A 155 -3.79 1.30 -9.02
C GLY A 155 -2.46 1.48 -8.27
N TRP A 156 -1.74 0.37 -8.03
CA TRP A 156 -0.39 0.40 -7.48
C TRP A 156 0.61 1.07 -8.42
N ALA A 157 0.48 0.90 -9.74
CA ALA A 157 1.26 1.64 -10.71
C ALA A 157 1.02 3.15 -10.61
N VAL A 158 -0.24 3.60 -10.49
CA VAL A 158 -0.57 5.03 -10.29
C VAL A 158 0.06 5.57 -9.00
N LEU A 159 0.01 4.83 -7.89
CA LEU A 159 0.69 5.25 -6.65
C LEU A 159 2.21 5.36 -6.81
N GLY A 160 2.83 4.39 -7.49
CA GLY A 160 4.26 4.43 -7.80
C GLY A 160 4.64 5.62 -8.68
N LEU A 161 3.81 5.92 -9.69
CA LEU A 161 4.00 7.05 -10.61
C LEU A 161 3.86 8.39 -9.88
N THR A 162 2.86 8.53 -9.01
CA THR A 162 2.71 9.73 -8.17
C THR A 162 3.90 9.92 -7.24
N ALA A 163 4.38 8.85 -6.59
CA ALA A 163 5.59 8.90 -5.75
C ALA A 163 6.84 9.28 -6.57
N ALA A 164 6.96 8.80 -7.81
CA ALA A 164 8.06 9.17 -8.71
C ALA A 164 7.99 10.65 -9.12
N PHE A 165 6.79 11.18 -9.36
CA PHE A 165 6.58 12.62 -9.58
C PHE A 165 7.00 13.43 -8.35
N GLU A 166 6.57 13.04 -7.15
CA GLU A 166 6.94 13.71 -5.90
C GLU A 166 8.45 13.70 -5.66
N ALA A 167 9.13 12.61 -6.00
CA ALA A 167 10.57 12.45 -5.81
C ALA A 167 11.41 13.29 -6.80
N THR A 168 10.89 13.56 -8.00
CA THR A 168 11.70 14.11 -9.12
C THR A 168 11.19 15.43 -9.69
N GLY A 169 9.92 15.76 -9.48
CA GLY A 169 9.21 16.86 -10.17
C GLY A 169 8.91 16.59 -11.64
N ASP A 170 9.22 15.41 -12.17
CA ASP A 170 9.06 15.09 -13.59
C ASP A 170 7.62 14.70 -13.93
N ARG A 171 6.91 15.62 -14.59
CA ARG A 171 5.48 15.50 -14.90
C ARG A 171 5.09 14.24 -15.67
N ARG A 172 6.01 13.62 -16.41
CA ARG A 172 5.70 12.39 -17.17
C ARG A 172 5.11 11.29 -16.31
N TYR A 173 5.52 11.21 -15.04
CA TYR A 173 5.01 10.19 -14.13
C TYR A 173 3.56 10.49 -13.75
N LEU A 174 3.29 11.73 -13.32
CA LEU A 174 1.93 12.16 -12.96
C LEU A 174 0.98 12.09 -14.17
N ASP A 175 1.41 12.56 -15.33
CA ASP A 175 0.59 12.56 -16.55
C ASP A 175 0.23 11.12 -16.97
N ARG A 176 1.14 10.14 -16.83
CA ARG A 176 0.82 8.72 -17.05
C ARG A 176 -0.11 8.16 -15.97
N GLY A 177 0.07 8.56 -14.72
CA GLY A 177 -0.83 8.18 -13.63
C GLY A 177 -2.28 8.62 -13.89
N VAL A 178 -2.45 9.87 -14.34
CA VAL A 178 -3.74 10.42 -14.78
C VAL A 178 -4.33 9.63 -15.94
N GLU A 179 -3.51 9.33 -16.96
CA GLU A 179 -3.98 8.57 -18.13
C GLU A 179 -4.52 7.19 -17.73
N VAL A 180 -3.77 6.44 -16.91
CA VAL A 180 -4.18 5.11 -16.43
C VAL A 180 -5.45 5.20 -15.58
N PHE A 181 -5.56 6.21 -14.73
CA PHE A 181 -6.75 6.38 -13.92
C PHE A 181 -8.00 6.68 -14.74
N ASP A 182 -7.93 7.66 -15.65
CA ASP A 182 -9.07 8.15 -16.44
C ASP A 182 -9.54 7.11 -17.48
N ARG A 183 -8.60 6.39 -18.09
CA ARG A 183 -8.90 5.44 -19.17
C ARG A 183 -9.26 4.05 -18.66
N PHE A 184 -8.76 3.66 -17.49
CA PHE A 184 -8.87 2.29 -16.99
C PHE A 184 -9.49 2.19 -15.60
N LEU A 185 -8.85 2.75 -14.57
CA LEU A 185 -9.22 2.48 -13.17
C LEU A 185 -10.62 3.00 -12.82
N GLU A 186 -10.92 4.26 -13.16
CA GLU A 186 -12.22 4.88 -12.85
C GLU A 186 -13.38 4.10 -13.49
N ARG A 187 -13.15 3.48 -14.64
CA ARG A 187 -14.17 2.71 -15.38
C ARG A 187 -14.43 1.33 -14.81
N GLY A 188 -13.53 0.79 -14.00
CA GLY A 188 -13.73 -0.48 -13.30
C GLY A 188 -14.41 -0.34 -11.95
N ALA A 189 -14.54 0.88 -11.44
CA ALA A 189 -15.23 1.15 -10.19
C ALA A 189 -16.73 0.98 -10.37
N ASP A 190 -17.29 0.03 -9.62
CA ASP A 190 -18.73 -0.16 -9.52
C ASP A 190 -19.21 0.38 -8.17
N ALA A 191 -19.70 1.61 -8.21
CA ALA A 191 -20.33 2.24 -7.06
C ALA A 191 -21.75 1.71 -6.78
N SER A 192 -22.30 0.85 -7.64
CA SER A 192 -23.63 0.29 -7.44
C SER A 192 -23.61 -0.84 -6.40
N GLY A 193 -24.69 -0.99 -5.63
CA GLY A 193 -24.83 -2.10 -4.71
C GLY A 193 -25.00 -3.44 -5.46
N ARG A 194 -24.32 -4.47 -4.94
CA ARG A 194 -24.31 -5.89 -5.35
C ARG A 194 -23.97 -6.18 -6.83
N PRO A 195 -22.71 -6.56 -7.15
CA PRO A 195 -21.64 -6.82 -6.19
C PRO A 195 -20.93 -5.55 -5.68
N GLY A 196 -21.00 -4.44 -6.43
CA GLY A 196 -20.24 -3.22 -6.15
C GLY A 196 -18.73 -3.42 -6.22
N GLY A 197 -17.97 -2.53 -5.57
CA GLY A 197 -16.51 -2.62 -5.47
C GLY A 197 -15.81 -2.54 -6.82
N VAL A 198 -14.57 -3.01 -6.89
CA VAL A 198 -13.79 -3.09 -8.12
C VAL A 198 -13.50 -4.55 -8.44
N ARG A 199 -13.70 -4.94 -9.70
CA ARG A 199 -13.33 -6.28 -10.18
C ARG A 199 -11.82 -6.48 -10.14
N TRP A 200 -11.35 -7.70 -9.94
CA TRP A 200 -9.92 -7.95 -9.90
C TRP A 200 -9.24 -7.75 -11.26
N GLY A 201 -9.78 -8.37 -12.31
CA GLY A 201 -9.16 -8.40 -13.64
C GLY A 201 -10.14 -8.17 -14.79
N THR A 202 -9.60 -8.11 -16.00
CA THR A 202 -10.38 -7.82 -17.21
C THR A 202 -10.71 -9.02 -18.08
N ASP A 203 -9.94 -10.11 -17.98
CA ASP A 203 -10.10 -11.29 -18.83
C ASP A 203 -11.17 -12.23 -18.26
N PRO A 204 -12.38 -12.31 -18.84
CA PRO A 204 -13.44 -13.18 -18.35
C PRO A 204 -13.13 -14.68 -18.53
N ALA A 205 -12.12 -15.04 -19.33
CA ALA A 205 -11.69 -16.43 -19.49
C ALA A 205 -10.81 -16.90 -18.33
N LYS A 206 -10.28 -15.99 -17.51
CA LYS A 206 -9.44 -16.32 -16.36
C LYS A 206 -10.25 -16.42 -15.06
N PRO A 207 -10.01 -17.45 -14.23
CA PRO A 207 -10.65 -17.57 -12.92
C PRO A 207 -10.37 -16.34 -12.05
N GLY A 208 -11.40 -15.91 -11.31
CA GLY A 208 -11.32 -14.86 -10.30
C GLY A 208 -11.30 -13.42 -10.83
N THR A 209 -11.18 -13.18 -12.14
CA THR A 209 -11.11 -11.79 -12.66
C THR A 209 -12.39 -10.98 -12.43
N ALA A 210 -13.54 -11.66 -12.31
CA ALA A 210 -14.81 -11.02 -11.98
C ALA A 210 -14.99 -10.74 -10.47
N ASP A 211 -14.15 -11.31 -9.61
CA ASP A 211 -14.26 -11.18 -8.15
C ASP A 211 -14.11 -9.72 -7.72
N ARG A 212 -14.79 -9.34 -6.63
CA ARG A 212 -14.69 -8.00 -6.04
C ARG A 212 -13.78 -8.06 -4.84
N ASN A 213 -12.50 -7.75 -5.06
CA ASN A 213 -11.47 -7.88 -4.05
C ASN A 213 -11.21 -6.57 -3.33
N ALA A 214 -10.79 -6.70 -2.07
CA ALA A 214 -10.29 -5.60 -1.24
C ALA A 214 -9.11 -4.91 -1.96
N CYS A 215 -8.13 -5.68 -2.43
CA CYS A 215 -6.92 -5.16 -3.07
C CYS A 215 -7.20 -4.21 -4.25
N SER A 216 -8.11 -4.59 -5.14
CA SER A 216 -8.47 -3.79 -6.32
C SER A 216 -9.24 -2.54 -5.93
N THR A 217 -10.19 -2.69 -5.00
CA THR A 217 -11.02 -1.58 -4.53
C THR A 217 -10.19 -0.53 -3.79
N GLU A 218 -9.28 -0.98 -2.92
CA GLU A 218 -8.32 -0.14 -2.21
C GLU A 218 -7.36 0.55 -3.17
N ALA A 219 -6.83 -0.17 -4.17
CA ALA A 219 -5.88 0.39 -5.12
C ALA A 219 -6.50 1.52 -5.95
N VAL A 220 -7.75 1.35 -6.41
CA VAL A 220 -8.47 2.42 -7.14
C VAL A 220 -8.76 3.60 -6.23
N ALA A 221 -9.21 3.37 -5.00
CA ALA A 221 -9.48 4.45 -4.04
C ALA A 221 -8.20 5.25 -3.72
N LEU A 222 -7.10 4.56 -3.43
CA LEU A 222 -5.81 5.19 -3.14
C LEU A 222 -5.25 5.92 -4.37
N ALA A 223 -5.38 5.37 -5.56
CA ALA A 223 -4.99 6.05 -6.80
C ALA A 223 -5.78 7.35 -7.01
N ALA A 224 -7.10 7.31 -6.77
CA ALA A 224 -7.95 8.50 -6.84
C ALA A 224 -7.50 9.57 -5.84
N LEU A 225 -7.25 9.18 -4.58
CA LEU A 225 -6.81 10.10 -3.52
C LEU A 225 -5.44 10.70 -3.82
N ALA A 226 -4.49 9.89 -4.30
CA ALA A 226 -3.17 10.36 -4.68
C ALA A 226 -3.25 11.42 -5.80
N LEU A 227 -4.03 11.15 -6.85
CA LEU A 227 -4.22 12.10 -7.95
C LEU A 227 -4.97 13.37 -7.51
N ALA A 228 -5.96 13.25 -6.63
CA ALA A 228 -6.66 14.39 -6.03
C ALA A 228 -5.70 15.31 -5.26
N GLY A 229 -4.76 14.73 -4.49
CA GLY A 229 -3.71 15.45 -3.78
C GLY A 229 -2.78 16.26 -4.69
N HIS A 230 -2.68 15.86 -5.97
CA HIS A 230 -1.94 16.58 -7.02
C HIS A 230 -2.82 17.41 -7.96
N GLY A 231 -4.06 17.69 -7.56
CA GLY A 231 -4.94 18.62 -8.26
C GLY A 231 -5.72 18.02 -9.44
N HIS A 232 -5.62 16.72 -9.68
CA HIS A 232 -6.43 16.06 -10.72
C HIS A 232 -7.83 15.77 -10.21
N ARG A 233 -8.83 16.47 -10.78
CA ARG A 233 -10.26 16.34 -10.44
C ARG A 233 -10.53 16.09 -8.94
N PRO A 234 -10.05 16.97 -8.01
CA PRO A 234 -10.01 16.61 -6.59
C PRO A 234 -11.37 16.22 -6.00
N LYS A 235 -12.42 16.99 -6.32
CA LYS A 235 -13.79 16.71 -5.84
C LYS A 235 -14.31 15.35 -6.34
N PRO A 236 -14.36 15.05 -7.66
CA PRO A 236 -14.73 13.73 -8.15
C PRO A 236 -13.89 12.58 -7.58
N CYS A 237 -12.57 12.72 -7.52
CA CYS A 237 -11.68 11.66 -7.05
C CYS A 237 -11.88 11.36 -5.55
N VAL A 238 -12.01 12.40 -4.70
CA VAL A 238 -12.29 12.22 -3.27
C VAL A 238 -13.68 11.61 -3.05
N ALA A 239 -14.68 11.98 -3.86
CA ALA A 239 -16.01 11.39 -3.79
C ALA A 239 -16.00 9.91 -4.18
N LEU A 240 -15.36 9.56 -5.30
CA LEU A 240 -15.21 8.17 -5.74
C LEU A 240 -14.51 7.32 -4.67
N ALA A 241 -13.39 7.82 -4.14
CA ALA A 241 -12.67 7.13 -3.09
C ALA A 241 -13.59 6.88 -1.88
N GLY A 242 -14.30 7.91 -1.39
CA GLY A 242 -15.24 7.76 -0.28
C GLY A 242 -16.28 6.65 -0.51
N THR A 243 -16.87 6.58 -1.71
CA THR A 243 -17.82 5.51 -2.05
C THR A 243 -17.19 4.12 -2.01
N LEU A 244 -15.97 3.96 -2.52
CA LEU A 244 -15.26 2.68 -2.49
C LEU A 244 -14.84 2.28 -1.07
N LEU A 245 -14.44 3.25 -0.24
CA LEU A 245 -14.08 3.01 1.15
C LEU A 245 -15.29 2.59 2.00
N GLU A 246 -16.46 3.21 1.80
CA GLU A 246 -17.69 2.77 2.47
C GLU A 246 -18.10 1.36 2.01
N TRP A 247 -17.96 1.04 0.72
CA TRP A 247 -18.21 -0.32 0.25
C TRP A 247 -17.30 -1.35 0.95
N LEU A 248 -16.02 -1.03 1.15
CA LEU A 248 -15.06 -1.88 1.88
C LEU A 248 -15.49 -2.08 3.34
N GLU A 249 -15.86 -1.01 4.03
CA GLU A 249 -16.37 -1.05 5.42
C GLU A 249 -17.62 -1.92 5.54
N GLU A 250 -18.62 -1.71 4.68
CA GLU A 250 -19.89 -2.41 4.76
C GLU A 250 -19.80 -3.88 4.35
N THR A 251 -18.90 -4.20 3.40
CA THR A 251 -18.86 -5.51 2.75
C THR A 251 -17.77 -6.41 3.33
N LEU A 252 -16.56 -5.88 3.51
CA LEU A 252 -15.35 -6.69 3.72
C LEU A 252 -14.75 -6.57 5.13
N VAL A 253 -14.98 -5.46 5.84
CA VAL A 253 -14.56 -5.37 7.26
C VAL A 253 -15.35 -6.36 8.09
N ASP A 254 -14.62 -7.24 8.78
CA ASP A 254 -15.19 -8.26 9.64
C ASP A 254 -15.40 -7.76 11.07
N ARG A 255 -16.09 -8.54 11.89
CA ARG A 255 -16.42 -8.19 13.29
C ARG A 255 -15.20 -7.98 14.18
N ASP A 256 -14.03 -8.47 13.77
CA ASP A 256 -12.77 -8.25 14.47
C ASP A 256 -12.01 -7.00 14.00
N GLY A 257 -12.57 -6.21 13.08
CA GLY A 257 -11.96 -5.01 12.53
C GLY A 257 -10.90 -5.27 11.45
N LEU A 258 -10.74 -6.51 11.00
CA LEU A 258 -9.83 -6.87 9.92
C LEU A 258 -10.58 -7.02 8.59
N VAL A 259 -9.86 -6.84 7.47
CA VAL A 259 -10.45 -6.78 6.13
C VAL A 259 -10.33 -8.14 5.46
N ARG A 260 -11.48 -8.69 5.05
CA ARG A 260 -11.57 -9.95 4.29
C ARG A 260 -11.22 -9.73 2.82
N ASP A 261 -10.93 -10.82 2.12
CA ASP A 261 -10.33 -10.76 0.79
C ASP A 261 -11.25 -10.21 -0.30
N GLY A 262 -12.52 -10.62 -0.32
CA GLY A 262 -13.45 -10.17 -1.36
C GLY A 262 -14.74 -10.97 -1.48
N LEU A 263 -15.57 -10.59 -2.45
CA LEU A 263 -16.74 -11.33 -2.91
C LEU A 263 -16.42 -12.06 -4.22
N PHE A 264 -16.54 -13.39 -4.22
CA PHE A 264 -16.09 -14.23 -5.32
C PHE A 264 -17.28 -14.58 -6.23
N ALA A 265 -17.10 -14.38 -7.52
CA ALA A 265 -18.07 -14.72 -8.55
C ALA A 265 -18.20 -16.25 -8.70
N PRO A 266 -19.32 -16.77 -9.24
CA PRO A 266 -20.49 -16.03 -9.73
C PRO A 266 -21.55 -15.73 -8.65
N ASP A 267 -21.46 -16.35 -7.48
CA ASP A 267 -22.49 -16.27 -6.42
C ASP A 267 -22.20 -15.20 -5.36
N TRP A 268 -21.14 -14.43 -5.55
CA TRP A 268 -20.70 -13.34 -4.68
C TRP A 268 -20.46 -13.80 -3.25
N ARG A 269 -19.91 -15.02 -3.11
CA ARG A 269 -19.55 -15.57 -1.81
C ARG A 269 -18.38 -14.81 -1.21
N LEU A 270 -18.55 -14.44 0.05
CA LEU A 270 -17.51 -13.81 0.83
C LEU A 270 -16.35 -14.78 1.08
N ASN A 271 -15.14 -14.40 0.68
CA ASN A 271 -13.91 -15.08 1.04
C ASN A 271 -13.41 -14.53 2.40
N PRO A 272 -13.34 -15.34 3.47
CA PRO A 272 -12.98 -14.88 4.81
C PRO A 272 -11.48 -14.67 5.03
N THR A 273 -10.62 -15.01 4.05
CA THR A 273 -9.17 -14.81 4.16
C THR A 273 -8.83 -13.36 4.45
N LYS A 274 -7.87 -13.13 5.34
CA LYS A 274 -7.41 -11.80 5.74
C LYS A 274 -5.94 -11.65 5.43
N TRP A 275 -5.63 -10.70 4.57
CA TRP A 275 -4.27 -10.33 4.24
C TRP A 275 -3.90 -9.05 4.97
N THR A 276 -2.67 -8.98 5.50
CA THR A 276 -2.19 -7.81 6.25
C THR A 276 -2.33 -6.51 5.46
N TYR A 277 -2.07 -6.56 4.15
CA TYR A 277 -2.12 -5.38 3.29
C TYR A 277 -3.55 -4.86 3.06
N ASN A 278 -4.60 -5.69 3.08
CA ASN A 278 -5.97 -5.21 2.94
C ASN A 278 -6.32 -4.25 4.09
N THR A 279 -6.08 -4.66 5.34
CA THR A 279 -6.29 -3.78 6.49
C THR A 279 -5.34 -2.57 6.46
N GLY A 280 -4.07 -2.76 6.11
CA GLY A 280 -3.09 -1.67 6.05
C GLY A 280 -3.43 -0.59 5.01
N ASN A 281 -3.89 -1.00 3.84
CA ASN A 281 -4.31 -0.11 2.77
C ASN A 281 -5.57 0.66 3.12
N LEU A 282 -6.57 0.00 3.73
CA LEU A 282 -7.79 0.68 4.16
C LEU A 282 -7.52 1.72 5.25
N ILE A 283 -6.62 1.43 6.20
CA ILE A 283 -6.12 2.42 7.17
C ILE A 283 -5.56 3.64 6.43
N ARG A 284 -4.64 3.40 5.48
CA ARG A 284 -4.01 4.48 4.70
C ARG A 284 -5.04 5.28 3.91
N ALA A 285 -5.98 4.62 3.26
CA ALA A 285 -6.97 5.27 2.42
C ALA A 285 -7.92 6.16 3.23
N TRP A 286 -8.34 5.73 4.42
CA TRP A 286 -9.14 6.57 5.31
C TRP A 286 -8.39 7.80 5.84
N VAL A 287 -7.09 7.67 6.12
CA VAL A 287 -6.24 8.81 6.49
C VAL A 287 -6.14 9.82 5.34
N ASP A 288 -5.82 9.35 4.14
CA ASP A 288 -5.68 10.22 2.96
C ASP A 288 -7.03 10.85 2.58
N TRP A 289 -8.13 10.08 2.66
CA TRP A 289 -9.48 10.60 2.42
C TRP A 289 -9.86 11.67 3.42
N SER A 290 -9.61 11.47 4.72
CA SER A 290 -9.91 12.48 5.75
C SER A 290 -9.14 13.77 5.52
N ALA A 291 -7.85 13.67 5.15
CA ALA A 291 -7.03 14.83 4.86
C ALA A 291 -7.54 15.65 3.66
N LEU A 292 -8.08 14.98 2.63
CA LEU A 292 -8.56 15.62 1.41
C LEU A 292 -10.03 16.05 1.46
N SER A 293 -10.87 15.34 2.20
CA SER A 293 -12.30 15.67 2.38
C SER A 293 -12.53 16.71 3.47
N GLY A 294 -11.62 16.78 4.46
CA GLY A 294 -11.80 17.56 5.69
C GLY A 294 -12.68 16.88 6.74
N GLU A 295 -13.17 15.67 6.46
CA GLU A 295 -14.07 14.93 7.35
C GLU A 295 -13.28 14.07 8.33
N ARG A 296 -13.38 14.37 9.63
CA ARG A 296 -12.65 13.66 10.69
C ARG A 296 -13.02 12.18 10.81
N SER A 297 -14.22 11.81 10.35
CA SER A 297 -14.72 10.44 10.46
C SER A 297 -13.85 9.39 9.74
N GLY A 298 -13.00 9.81 8.79
CA GLY A 298 -11.99 8.94 8.20
C GLY A 298 -10.88 8.57 9.20
N LEU A 299 -10.37 9.52 9.98
CA LEU A 299 -9.37 9.22 11.02
C LEU A 299 -9.93 8.27 12.08
N ASP A 300 -11.18 8.46 12.51
CA ASP A 300 -11.81 7.58 13.49
C ASP A 300 -11.94 6.13 12.96
N ARG A 301 -12.18 5.95 11.64
CA ARG A 301 -12.18 4.63 10.99
C ARG A 301 -10.78 4.04 10.92
N ALA A 302 -9.80 4.83 10.50
CA ALA A 302 -8.40 4.41 10.42
C ALA A 302 -7.85 3.98 11.80
N GLU A 303 -8.17 4.70 12.87
CA GLU A 303 -7.77 4.35 14.24
C GLU A 303 -8.33 2.99 14.67
N ARG A 304 -9.63 2.74 14.45
CA ARG A 304 -10.25 1.44 14.77
C ARG A 304 -9.60 0.27 14.03
N LEU A 305 -9.35 0.44 12.73
CA LEU A 305 -8.67 -0.57 11.91
C LEU A 305 -7.22 -0.80 12.39
N ALA A 306 -6.52 0.27 12.77
CA ALA A 306 -5.14 0.18 13.28
C ALA A 306 -5.08 -0.52 14.64
N GLU A 307 -6.04 -0.26 15.54
CA GLU A 307 -6.17 -0.99 16.80
C GLU A 307 -6.39 -2.48 16.57
N ALA A 308 -7.30 -2.85 15.66
CA ALA A 308 -7.53 -4.25 15.28
C ALA A 308 -6.28 -4.90 14.67
N ALA A 309 -5.56 -4.19 13.80
CA ALA A 309 -4.35 -4.69 13.16
C ALA A 309 -3.18 -4.89 14.14
N CYS A 310 -3.15 -4.15 15.26
CA CYS A 310 -2.11 -4.25 16.29
C CYS A 310 -2.49 -5.17 17.46
N ASP A 311 -3.73 -5.66 17.51
CA ASP A 311 -4.19 -6.57 18.54
C ASP A 311 -3.61 -7.98 18.28
N ARG A 312 -2.64 -8.37 19.12
CA ARG A 312 -1.91 -9.64 19.05
C ARG A 312 -2.80 -10.87 19.25
N THR A 313 -4.05 -10.69 19.68
CA THR A 313 -5.01 -11.79 19.82
C THR A 313 -5.80 -12.06 18.54
N ARG A 314 -5.60 -11.27 17.47
CA ARG A 314 -6.34 -11.35 16.20
C ARG A 314 -5.59 -12.10 15.11
N ALA A 315 -6.30 -12.37 14.01
CA ALA A 315 -5.88 -13.23 12.91
C ALA A 315 -4.62 -12.77 12.14
N LEU A 316 -4.13 -11.53 12.35
CA LEU A 316 -2.87 -11.08 11.75
C LEU A 316 -1.62 -11.58 12.49
N TYR A 317 -1.78 -12.07 13.73
CA TYR A 317 -0.68 -12.60 14.52
C TYR A 317 -0.82 -14.11 14.64
N ASP A 318 0.27 -14.82 14.32
CA ASP A 318 0.34 -16.25 14.52
C ASP A 318 0.34 -16.54 16.03
N SER A 319 -0.72 -17.17 16.52
CA SER A 319 -0.84 -17.56 17.93
C SER A 319 -0.03 -18.82 18.27
N VAL A 320 0.64 -19.42 17.29
CA VAL A 320 1.44 -20.66 17.42
C VAL A 320 2.94 -20.35 17.59
N VAL A 321 3.41 -19.15 17.25
CA VAL A 321 4.80 -18.73 17.46
C VAL A 321 4.88 -17.80 18.68
N PRO A 322 5.26 -18.31 19.88
CA PRO A 322 5.50 -17.45 21.03
C PRO A 322 6.75 -16.58 20.82
N ASP A 323 6.71 -15.35 21.35
CA ASP A 323 7.82 -14.37 21.30
C ASP A 323 9.08 -14.82 22.07
#